data_AF-A0A2W2HDU0-F1
#
_entry.id   AF-A0A2W2HDU0-F1
#
_cell.length_a   1.000
_cell.length_b   1.000
_cell.length_c   1.000
_cell.angle_alpha   90.00
_cell.angle_beta   90.00
_cell.angle_gamma   90.00
#
_symmetry.space_group_name_H-M   'P 1'
#
loop_
_entity.id
_entity.type
_entity.pdbx_description
1 polymer ?
#
loop_
_entity_poly.entity_id
_entity_poly.type
_entity_poly.pdbx_seq_one_letter_code
_entity_poly.pdbx_strand_id
1 'polypeptide(L)'
;MSDLKANFLAFIAQLGKGNAEQKPAMRVVKSTRKAAQPGARLTTDQAAYVVQAIGNFTADMAPRPPNAKAPTGTVLTMVVDAQTGELTDWSLTKKPARDLASLGKVSDL
;
A
#
# COMPACT_ATOMS: atom_id res chain seq x y z
N MET A 1 6.89 -12.75 7.71
CA MET A 1 7.20 -11.71 6.72
C MET A 1 7.06 -12.21 5.28
N SER A 2 7.41 -13.46 4.97
CA SER A 2 7.21 -14.08 3.64
C SER A 2 5.77 -13.93 3.12
N ASP A 3 4.79 -14.22 3.96
CA ASP A 3 3.38 -14.24 3.56
C ASP A 3 2.86 -12.83 3.31
N LEU A 4 3.34 -11.86 4.10
CA LEU A 4 3.04 -10.45 3.92
C LEU A 4 3.54 -9.95 2.56
N LYS A 5 4.79 -10.26 2.20
CA LYS A 5 5.35 -9.91 0.87
C LYS A 5 4.55 -10.53 -0.26
N ALA A 6 4.23 -11.82 -0.15
CA ALA A 6 3.48 -12.55 -1.17
C ALA A 6 2.07 -11.95 -1.36
N ASN A 7 1.36 -11.66 -0.27
CA ASN A 7 0.04 -11.03 -0.31
C ASN A 7 0.09 -9.64 -0.98
N PHE A 8 1.14 -8.87 -0.74
CA PHE A 8 1.32 -7.57 -1.39
C PHE A 8 1.61 -7.67 -2.88
N LEU A 9 2.47 -8.60 -3.29
CA LEU A 9 2.73 -8.84 -4.72
C LEU A 9 1.46 -9.34 -5.43
N ALA A 10 0.68 -10.19 -4.77
CA ALA A 10 -0.61 -10.64 -5.29
C ALA A 10 -1.59 -9.47 -5.47
N PHE A 11 -1.69 -8.57 -4.48
CA PHE A 11 -2.52 -7.37 -4.60
C PHE A 11 -2.02 -6.45 -5.73
N ILE A 12 -0.71 -6.21 -5.84
CA ILE A 12 -0.12 -5.40 -6.92
C ILE A 12 -0.47 -5.96 -8.29
N ALA A 13 -0.38 -7.29 -8.47
CA ALA A 13 -0.76 -7.95 -9.70
C ALA A 13 -2.27 -7.81 -10.00
N GLN A 14 -3.12 -7.91 -8.98
CA GLN A 14 -4.57 -7.70 -9.12
C GLN A 14 -4.92 -6.24 -9.43
N LEU A 15 -4.12 -5.28 -8.95
CA LEU A 15 -4.35 -3.85 -9.11
C LEU A 15 -4.38 -3.42 -10.57
N GLY A 16 -3.60 -4.07 -11.44
CA GLY A 16 -3.59 -3.80 -12.88
C GLY A 16 -2.80 -4.82 -13.67
N LYS A 17 -3.23 -5.10 -14.90
CA LYS A 17 -2.66 -6.19 -15.73
C LYS A 17 -1.16 -6.00 -15.97
N GLY A 18 -0.71 -4.75 -16.15
CA GLY A 18 0.70 -4.39 -16.34
C GLY A 18 1.54 -4.38 -15.06
N ASN A 19 0.96 -4.69 -13.90
CA ASN A 19 1.68 -4.69 -12.63
C ASN A 19 2.26 -6.07 -12.26
N ALA A 20 1.75 -7.16 -12.83
CA ALA A 20 2.10 -8.53 -12.41
C ALA A 20 3.58 -8.90 -12.58
N GLU A 21 4.25 -8.34 -13.59
CA GLU A 21 5.66 -8.60 -13.88
C GLU A 21 6.61 -7.67 -13.10
N GLN A 22 6.07 -6.67 -12.40
CA GLN A 22 6.87 -5.70 -11.69
C GLN A 22 7.51 -6.34 -10.45
N LYS A 23 8.77 -5.96 -10.21
CA LYS A 23 9.53 -6.32 -9.00
C LYS A 23 9.83 -5.04 -8.21
N PRO A 24 8.81 -4.39 -7.61
CA PRO A 24 9.00 -3.12 -6.94
C PRO A 24 9.88 -3.28 -5.70
N ALA A 25 10.66 -2.25 -5.39
CA ALA A 25 11.30 -2.15 -4.09
C ALA A 25 10.22 -1.92 -3.03
N MET A 26 10.19 -2.74 -1.98
CA MET A 26 9.16 -2.70 -0.95
C MET A 26 9.77 -2.52 0.42
N ARG A 27 9.16 -1.64 1.21
CA ARG A 27 9.51 -1.40 2.61
C ARG A 27 8.28 -1.48 3.48
N VAL A 28 8.47 -1.96 4.71
CA VAL A 28 7.43 -2.09 5.73
C VAL A 28 7.84 -1.41 7.01
N VAL A 29 6.85 -0.87 7.71
CA VAL A 29 6.95 -0.47 9.10
C VAL A 29 5.73 -1.00 9.86
N LYS A 30 5.96 -1.56 11.05
CA LYS A 30 4.89 -1.88 12.00
C LYS A 30 4.53 -0.59 12.74
N SER A 31 3.26 -0.22 12.73
CA SER A 31 2.74 1.02 13.31
C SER A 31 1.32 0.80 13.83
N THR A 32 0.54 1.88 13.96
CA THR A 32 -0.89 1.83 14.29
C THR A 32 -1.73 2.41 13.16
N ARG A 33 -3.00 2.04 13.09
CA ARG A 33 -3.92 2.49 12.05
C ARG A 33 -4.08 4.01 12.04
N LYS A 34 -4.13 4.64 13.22
CA LYS A 34 -4.21 6.11 13.36
C LYS A 34 -2.97 6.82 12.85
N ALA A 35 -1.78 6.27 13.12
CA ALA A 35 -0.53 6.80 12.57
C ALA A 35 -0.42 6.56 11.05
N ALA A 36 -0.87 5.41 10.57
CA ALA A 36 -0.87 5.05 9.16
C ALA A 36 -1.79 5.94 8.31
N GLN A 37 -2.93 6.37 8.85
CA GLN A 37 -3.95 7.15 8.13
C GLN A 37 -4.23 8.48 8.85
N PRO A 38 -3.26 9.42 8.85
CA PRO A 38 -3.44 10.70 9.53
C PRO A 38 -4.63 11.47 8.95
N GLY A 39 -5.57 11.86 9.80
CA GLY A 39 -6.80 12.57 9.41
C GLY A 39 -7.99 11.66 9.06
N ALA A 40 -7.81 10.33 9.03
CA ALA A 40 -8.93 9.41 8.91
C ALA A 40 -9.77 9.41 10.20
N ARG A 41 -11.10 9.36 10.06
CA ARG A 41 -12.03 9.19 11.19
C ARG A 41 -12.08 7.72 11.59
N LEU A 42 -11.07 7.28 12.34
CA LEU A 42 -10.96 5.92 12.83
C LEU A 42 -11.60 5.82 14.22
N THR A 43 -12.35 4.75 14.44
CA THR A 43 -12.98 4.44 15.74
C THR A 43 -12.04 3.67 16.69
N THR A 44 -10.98 3.06 16.15
CA THR A 44 -10.01 2.25 16.89
C THR A 44 -8.59 2.46 16.35
N ASP A 45 -7.59 2.27 17.21
CA ASP A 45 -6.17 2.42 16.86
C ASP A 45 -5.43 1.07 16.93
N GLN A 46 -5.81 0.16 16.03
CA GLN A 46 -5.25 -1.19 15.97
C GLN A 46 -3.82 -1.19 15.41
N ALA A 47 -3.06 -2.23 15.74
CA ALA A 47 -1.75 -2.46 15.13
C ALA A 47 -1.89 -2.70 13.62
N ALA A 48 -1.02 -2.07 12.83
CA ALA A 48 -1.02 -2.16 11.39
C ALA A 48 0.39 -2.29 10.82
N TYR A 49 0.50 -2.91 9.65
CA TYR A 49 1.66 -2.79 8.78
C TYR A 49 1.39 -1.72 7.73
N VAL A 50 2.31 -0.77 7.59
CA VAL A 50 2.32 0.15 6.45
C VAL A 50 3.39 -0.31 5.49
N VAL A 51 2.99 -0.63 4.27
CA VAL A 51 3.89 -1.08 3.22
C VAL A 51 3.89 -0.10 2.08
N GLN A 52 5.08 0.25 1.63
CA GLN A 52 5.28 1.15 0.52
C GLN A 52 6.08 0.44 -0.57
N ALA A 53 5.50 0.38 -1.75
CA ALA A 53 6.12 -0.16 -2.95
C ALA A 53 6.44 0.98 -3.92
N ILE A 54 7.65 0.97 -4.48
CA ILE A 54 8.11 1.94 -5.48
C ILE A 54 8.23 1.24 -6.83
N GLY A 55 7.52 1.76 -7.83
CA GLY A 55 7.38 1.15 -9.16
C GLY A 55 6.64 2.06 -10.13
N ASN A 56 6.01 1.51 -11.17
CA ASN A 56 5.14 2.25 -12.09
C ASN A 56 3.79 1.56 -12.16
N PHE A 57 2.87 1.94 -11.28
CA PHE A 57 1.62 1.21 -11.11
C PHE A 57 0.48 1.85 -11.87
N THR A 58 -0.40 0.99 -12.39
CA THR A 58 -1.72 1.37 -12.91
C THR A 58 -2.79 0.67 -12.06
N ALA A 59 -3.82 1.42 -11.64
CA ALA A 59 -4.94 0.89 -10.87
C ALA A 59 -6.17 0.65 -11.75
N ASP A 60 -6.14 -0.44 -12.52
CA ASP A 60 -7.23 -0.83 -13.43
C ASP A 60 -8.52 -1.16 -12.68
N MET A 61 -8.43 -1.60 -11.42
CA MET A 61 -9.59 -1.93 -10.57
C MET A 61 -10.17 -0.71 -9.82
N ALA A 62 -9.53 0.45 -9.88
CA ALA A 62 -10.03 1.64 -9.18
C ALA A 62 -11.34 2.14 -9.81
N PRO A 63 -12.38 2.46 -9.00
CA PRO A 63 -13.59 3.09 -9.48
C PRO A 63 -13.28 4.38 -10.22
N ARG A 64 -13.89 4.56 -11.40
CA ARG A 64 -13.67 5.74 -12.23
C ARG A 64 -14.90 6.06 -13.08
N PRO A 65 -15.13 7.33 -13.43
CA PRO A 65 -16.17 7.70 -14.37
C PRO A 65 -15.99 6.96 -15.71
N PRO A 66 -17.09 6.73 -16.47
CA PRO A 66 -17.00 6.17 -17.80
C PRO A 66 -15.98 6.90 -18.67
N ASN A 67 -15.17 6.16 -19.43
CA ASN A 67 -14.12 6.66 -20.33
C ASN A 67 -12.93 7.40 -19.67
N ALA A 68 -12.90 7.53 -18.34
CA ALA A 68 -11.72 8.04 -17.65
C ALA A 68 -10.57 7.02 -17.73
N LYS A 69 -9.33 7.52 -17.87
CA LYS A 69 -8.13 6.68 -17.80
C LYS A 69 -7.97 6.10 -16.40
N ALA A 70 -7.39 4.90 -16.30
CA ALA A 70 -7.04 4.32 -15.02
C ALA A 70 -6.03 5.22 -14.27
N PRO A 71 -6.16 5.38 -12.94
CA PRO A 71 -5.17 6.09 -12.14
C PRO A 71 -3.79 5.45 -12.28
N THR A 72 -2.76 6.29 -12.31
CA THR A 72 -1.35 5.88 -12.36
C THR A 72 -0.55 6.55 -11.27
N GLY A 73 0.50 5.87 -10.78
CA GLY A 73 1.37 6.41 -9.75
C GLY A 73 2.66 5.61 -9.62
N THR A 74 3.64 6.20 -8.96
CA THR A 74 4.96 5.59 -8.75
C THR A 74 5.16 5.05 -7.34
N VAL A 75 4.26 5.45 -6.42
CA VAL A 75 4.26 5.02 -5.03
C VAL A 75 2.91 4.43 -4.71
N LEU A 76 2.90 3.14 -4.36
CA LEU A 76 1.75 2.46 -3.80
C LEU A 76 1.98 2.29 -2.29
N THR A 77 1.08 2.82 -1.47
CA THR A 77 1.09 2.61 -0.01
C THR A 77 -0.11 1.78 0.39
N MET A 78 0.09 0.76 1.21
CA MET A 78 -0.92 -0.18 1.66
C MET A 78 -0.90 -0.26 3.18
N VAL A 79 -2.07 -0.33 3.80
CA VAL A 79 -2.25 -0.46 5.24
C VAL A 79 -2.91 -1.80 5.52
N VAL A 80 -2.21 -2.67 6.22
CA VAL A 80 -2.65 -4.03 6.53
C VAL A 80 -2.87 -4.16 8.03
N ASP A 81 -3.99 -4.76 8.42
CA ASP A 81 -4.25 -5.12 9.81
C ASP A 81 -3.19 -6.12 10.28
N ALA A 82 -2.49 -5.82 11.38
CA ALA A 82 -1.38 -6.65 11.82
C ALA A 82 -1.81 -7.94 12.54
N GLN A 83 -3.09 -8.07 12.91
CA GLN A 83 -3.66 -9.27 13.52
C GLN A 83 -4.18 -10.23 12.46
N THR A 84 -4.95 -9.73 11.49
CA THR A 84 -5.62 -10.57 10.48
C THR A 84 -4.83 -10.70 9.18
N GLY A 85 -3.92 -9.76 8.90
CA GLY A 85 -3.22 -9.69 7.61
C GLY A 85 -4.08 -9.13 6.47
N GLU A 86 -5.28 -8.63 6.77
CA GLU A 86 -6.18 -8.07 5.77
C GLU A 86 -5.74 -6.67 5.31
N LEU A 87 -5.82 -6.40 4.01
CA LEU A 87 -5.64 -5.06 3.46
C LEU A 87 -6.84 -4.18 3.84
N THR A 88 -6.59 -3.15 4.62
CA THR A 88 -7.63 -2.25 5.14
C THR A 88 -7.72 -0.93 4.38
N ASP A 89 -6.62 -0.49 3.77
CA ASP A 89 -6.58 0.70 2.94
C ASP A 89 -5.39 0.67 1.97
N TRP A 90 -5.48 1.43 0.89
CA TRP A 90 -4.39 1.65 -0.04
C TRP A 90 -4.49 3.00 -0.73
N SER A 91 -3.34 3.52 -1.16
CA SER A 91 -3.26 4.75 -1.94
C SER A 91 -2.20 4.65 -3.02
N LEU A 92 -2.50 5.26 -4.17
CA LEU A 92 -1.60 5.36 -5.31
C LEU A 92 -1.31 6.83 -5.57
N THR A 93 -0.03 7.20 -5.65
CA THR A 93 0.35 8.60 -5.87
C THR A 93 1.58 8.75 -6.75
N LYS A 94 1.70 9.94 -7.35
CA LYS A 94 2.91 10.43 -8.02
C LYS A 94 3.77 11.30 -7.11
N LYS A 95 3.28 11.62 -5.91
CA LYS A 95 4.03 12.38 -4.91
C LYS A 95 5.20 11.54 -4.38
N PRO A 96 6.24 12.19 -3.81
CA PRO A 96 7.32 11.48 -3.15
C PRO A 96 6.80 10.50 -2.10
N ALA A 97 7.56 9.42 -1.93
CA ALA A 97 7.33 8.43 -0.90
C ALA A 97 7.21 9.08 0.49
N ARG A 98 6.20 8.63 1.26
CA ARG A 98 6.09 8.96 2.68
C ARG A 98 7.33 8.47 3.43
N ASP A 99 7.85 9.28 4.35
CA ASP A 99 8.86 8.86 5.30
C ASP A 99 8.28 7.82 6.28
N LEU A 100 8.59 6.54 6.05
CA LEU A 100 8.16 5.44 6.91
C LEU A 100 8.88 5.43 8.26
N ALA A 101 10.07 6.03 8.38
CA ALA A 101 10.81 6.06 9.64
C ALA A 101 10.09 6.89 10.71
N SER A 102 9.31 7.89 10.28
CA SER A 102 8.41 8.64 11.16
C SER A 102 7.32 7.79 11.84
N LEU A 103 7.09 6.56 11.36
CA LEU A 103 6.04 5.66 11.88
C LEU A 103 6.58 4.52 12.75
N GLY A 104 7.90 4.33 12.78
CA GLY A 104 8.55 3.24 13.49
C GLY A 104 9.76 2.66 12.75
N LYS A 105 10.21 1.48 13.18
CA LYS A 105 11.36 0.79 12.59
C LYS A 105 11.01 0.23 11.20
N VAL A 106 11.74 0.69 10.19
CA VAL A 106 11.58 0.26 8.80
C VAL A 106 12.36 -1.03 8.54
N SER A 107 11.83 -1.89 7.68
CA SER A 107 12.50 -3.07 7.13
C SER A 107 12.17 -3.23 5.66
N ASP A 108 13.12 -3.74 4.87
CA ASP A 108 12.83 -4.14 3.50
C ASP A 108 11.98 -5.44 3.52
N LEU A 109 11.14 -5.60 2.49
CA LEU A 109 10.24 -6.75 2.32
C LEU A 109 10.71 -7.69 1.22
#